data_AF-A0A0K1JTS3-F1
#
_entry.id   AF-A0A0K1JTS3-F1
#
_cell.length_a   1.000
_cell.length_b   1.000
_cell.length_c   1.000
_cell.angle_alpha   90.00
_cell.angle_beta   90.00
_cell.angle_gamma   90.00
#
_symmetry.space_group_name_H-M   'P 1'
#
loop_
_entity.id
_entity.type
_entity.pdbx_description
1 polymer ?
#
loop_
_entity_poly.entity_id
_entity_poly.type
_entity_poly.pdbx_seq_one_letter_code
_entity_poly.pdbx_strand_id
1 'polypeptide(L)'
;MNLISPAVQESGALVRLVYARLDELVRALDAAPRFEFMNRGYALAANMEGESESALQERLLWQVLGDTPLDGRQVLDAGCGRGGALAAIARARSPGALTGIDLSPEQVQACRQSFGRLKARWQVADACQLPQPAASQDLVLAVELVQELAAPALFLHQAARVLRPGGHLVLSGMYSPQTWEELIAAAAATGLELAARQDLSHGVQAAAAWRQRRHQEQGASSEENFLRSVLRDDLAAQQAALKSGALCYQALRFARGAAALPAQAPAWQPAPPVCHLQADTAGATDWKVEAADAVFPFGAPQAGGPMPVFAFPFAGGGASAFRGWRESLAGQLQFCPVQLPGREGFHAAAPLDSMEHWVAWSRAQIEPQLRARPGQPYALFGHCLGGLLAYELALALNAAGHAPAMLWLSATNPPHLPLSAVLLNLLQVAPFDSADLAVVLRVLGGTPPSVLAAPDMLRALQRTMQADFAVGARYQRFDRRGLPCPIHTLAGSQDKLVPPAQMRGWQAYTATPLHCEVLAGEHFFLRGARQEVQAALRAQARALAV
;
A
#
# COMPACT_ATOMS: atom_id res chain seq x y z
N MET A 1 -4.21 22.47 20.01
CA MET A 1 -4.05 22.88 18.59
C MET A 1 -3.61 21.65 17.81
N ASN A 2 -4.40 21.22 16.83
CA ASN A 2 -4.18 19.99 16.06
C ASN A 2 -2.87 20.06 15.27
N LEU A 3 -1.84 19.34 15.74
CA LEU A 3 -0.53 19.21 15.10
C LEU A 3 -0.45 17.99 14.17
N ILE A 4 -1.56 17.61 13.53
CA ILE A 4 -1.61 16.46 12.63
C ILE A 4 -2.06 16.95 11.26
N SER A 5 -1.21 16.70 10.26
CA SER A 5 -1.55 16.89 8.85
C SER A 5 -2.71 15.96 8.48
N PRO A 6 -3.73 16.43 7.73
CA PRO A 6 -4.82 15.58 7.21
C PRO A 6 -4.34 14.27 6.54
N ALA A 7 -3.15 14.29 5.95
CA ALA A 7 -2.52 13.13 5.31
C ALA A 7 -2.31 11.91 6.23
N VAL A 8 -2.08 12.12 7.54
CA VAL A 8 -1.84 11.04 8.52
C VAL A 8 -3.14 10.35 8.92
N GLN A 9 -4.25 11.09 9.04
CA GLN A 9 -5.57 10.52 9.34
C GLN A 9 -6.12 9.66 8.19
N GLU A 10 -5.71 9.97 6.95
CA GLU A 10 -6.19 9.37 5.72
C GLU A 10 -5.46 8.07 5.32
N SER A 11 -4.15 7.94 5.62
CA SER A 11 -3.41 6.68 5.41
C SER A 11 -4.00 5.55 6.27
N GLY A 12 -4.45 5.88 7.49
CA GLY A 12 -5.18 4.96 8.35
C GLY A 12 -6.50 4.42 7.78
N ALA A 13 -7.14 5.12 6.84
CA ALA A 13 -8.41 4.69 6.24
C ALA A 13 -8.24 3.52 5.26
N LEU A 14 -7.13 3.50 4.52
CA LEU A 14 -6.80 2.43 3.57
C LEU A 14 -6.44 1.14 4.32
N VAL A 15 -5.62 1.25 5.38
CA VAL A 15 -5.29 0.13 6.26
C VAL A 15 -6.57 -0.45 6.88
N ARG A 16 -7.43 0.40 7.48
CA ARG A 16 -8.73 -0.02 8.04
C ARG A 16 -9.57 -0.82 7.05
N LEU A 17 -9.57 -0.42 5.78
CA LEU A 17 -10.38 -1.06 4.76
C LEU A 17 -9.81 -2.41 4.30
N VAL A 18 -8.51 -2.49 4.00
CA VAL A 18 -7.93 -3.74 3.49
C VAL A 18 -8.08 -4.81 4.56
N TYR A 19 -7.86 -4.48 5.83
CA TYR A 19 -8.18 -5.36 6.95
C TYR A 19 -9.69 -5.65 7.06
N ALA A 20 -10.58 -4.68 6.89
CA ALA A 20 -12.02 -4.92 6.94
C ALA A 20 -12.52 -5.85 5.82
N ARG A 21 -12.01 -5.72 4.59
CA ARG A 21 -12.36 -6.57 3.44
C ARG A 21 -11.75 -7.96 3.55
N LEU A 22 -10.52 -8.07 4.04
CA LEU A 22 -9.91 -9.36 4.37
C LEU A 22 -10.67 -10.03 5.50
N ASP A 23 -11.10 -9.29 6.52
CA ASP A 23 -11.94 -9.82 7.59
C ASP A 23 -13.34 -10.23 7.10
N GLU A 24 -13.95 -9.50 6.17
CA GLU A 24 -15.20 -9.92 5.51
C GLU A 24 -15.00 -11.23 4.74
N LEU A 25 -13.91 -11.37 3.97
CA LEU A 25 -13.60 -12.59 3.22
C LEU A 25 -13.26 -13.77 4.13
N VAL A 26 -12.47 -13.56 5.18
CA VAL A 26 -12.13 -14.58 6.18
C VAL A 26 -13.38 -15.02 6.95
N ARG A 27 -14.31 -14.10 7.24
CA ARG A 27 -15.61 -14.44 7.83
C ARG A 27 -16.52 -15.19 6.85
N ALA A 28 -16.53 -14.81 5.58
CA ALA A 28 -17.37 -15.42 4.55
C ALA A 28 -16.92 -16.83 4.14
N LEU A 29 -15.63 -17.15 4.30
CA LEU A 29 -15.07 -18.47 4.00
C LEU A 29 -15.29 -19.51 5.13
N ASP A 30 -16.01 -19.16 6.21
CA ASP A 30 -16.27 -20.02 7.39
C ASP A 30 -15.00 -20.65 7.99
N ALA A 31 -13.87 -19.96 7.76
CA ALA A 31 -12.52 -20.51 7.83
C ALA A 31 -11.77 -20.19 9.15
N ALA A 32 -12.40 -19.51 10.10
CA ALA A 32 -11.68 -19.03 11.28
C ALA A 32 -11.99 -19.85 12.55
N PRO A 33 -11.05 -20.70 13.04
CA PRO A 33 -10.82 -20.73 14.47
C PRO A 33 -10.56 -19.30 14.98
N ARG A 34 -10.93 -19.02 16.23
CA ARG A 34 -10.66 -17.75 16.91
C ARG A 34 -9.14 -17.48 16.96
N PHE A 35 -8.58 -16.81 15.95
CA PHE A 35 -7.18 -16.39 16.01
C PHE A 35 -7.07 -15.13 16.88
N GLU A 36 -6.44 -15.29 18.05
CA GLU A 36 -6.22 -14.22 19.03
C GLU A 36 -4.98 -13.37 18.68
N PHE A 37 -4.02 -13.95 17.95
CA PHE A 37 -2.78 -13.33 17.51
C PHE A 37 -2.74 -13.11 16.00
N MET A 38 -2.06 -12.04 15.58
CA MET A 38 -1.82 -11.72 14.16
C MET A 38 -0.33 -11.67 13.80
N ASN A 39 0.57 -11.85 14.77
CA ASN A 39 2.00 -11.82 14.52
C ASN A 39 2.48 -13.06 13.75
N ARG A 40 3.71 -13.01 13.22
CA ARG A 40 4.29 -14.06 12.36
C ARG A 40 4.66 -15.36 13.09
N GLY A 41 4.71 -15.35 14.41
CA GLY A 41 5.16 -16.48 15.22
C GLY A 41 6.65 -16.78 15.14
N TYR A 42 7.11 -17.61 16.07
CA TYR A 42 8.49 -18.03 16.23
C TYR A 42 8.55 -19.54 16.46
N ALA A 43 9.33 -20.24 15.63
CA ALA A 43 9.58 -21.67 15.77
C ALA A 43 11.07 -21.94 15.97
N LEU A 44 11.39 -22.99 16.73
CA LEU A 44 12.78 -23.43 16.92
C LEU A 44 13.31 -24.17 15.69
N ALA A 45 12.41 -24.89 15.01
CA ALA A 45 12.67 -25.55 13.75
C ALA A 45 11.37 -25.57 12.94
N ALA A 46 11.47 -25.82 11.64
CA ALA A 46 10.28 -25.91 10.82
C ALA A 46 9.49 -27.21 11.08
N ASN A 47 10.14 -28.27 11.60
CA ASN A 47 9.57 -29.61 11.84
C ASN A 47 9.20 -29.81 13.30
N MET A 48 8.24 -29.03 13.79
CA MET A 48 7.71 -29.19 15.15
C MET A 48 6.34 -29.86 15.10
N GLU A 49 6.31 -31.17 15.36
CA GLU A 49 5.08 -31.95 15.47
C GLU A 49 4.28 -31.54 16.71
N GLY A 50 2.95 -31.59 16.64
CA GLY A 50 2.06 -31.28 17.77
C GLY A 50 1.95 -29.79 18.15
N GLU A 51 2.73 -28.90 17.53
CA GLU A 51 2.61 -27.45 17.72
C GLU A 51 1.30 -26.89 17.14
N SER A 52 0.91 -25.73 17.64
CA SER A 52 -0.20 -24.94 17.10
C SER A 52 0.28 -23.56 16.68
N GLU A 53 -0.41 -22.95 15.73
CA GLU A 53 -0.11 -21.59 15.26
C GLU A 53 -0.07 -20.59 16.43
N SER A 54 -1.08 -20.62 17.31
CA SER A 54 -1.12 -19.74 18.48
C SER A 54 0.05 -19.94 19.42
N ALA A 55 0.58 -21.17 19.54
CA ALA A 55 1.78 -21.43 20.33
C ALA A 55 3.03 -20.79 19.72
N LEU A 56 3.18 -20.83 18.39
CA LEU A 56 4.28 -20.12 17.71
C LEU A 56 4.16 -18.60 17.92
N GLN A 57 2.94 -18.07 17.83
CA GLN A 57 2.66 -16.63 17.95
C GLN A 57 2.87 -16.10 19.36
N GLU A 58 2.45 -16.86 20.36
CA GLU A 58 2.73 -16.56 21.75
C GLU A 58 4.23 -16.70 22.04
N ARG A 59 4.92 -17.68 21.45
CA ARG A 59 6.38 -17.80 21.59
C ARG A 59 7.11 -16.58 21.04
N LEU A 60 6.68 -16.03 19.90
CA LEU A 60 7.24 -14.79 19.37
C LEU A 60 7.05 -13.63 20.34
N LEU A 61 5.84 -13.48 20.91
CA LEU A 61 5.58 -12.46 21.94
C LEU A 61 6.59 -12.56 23.08
N TRP A 62 6.83 -13.76 23.61
CA TRP A 62 7.76 -13.96 24.72
C TRP A 62 9.23 -13.72 24.32
N GLN A 63 9.63 -14.00 23.07
CA GLN A 63 10.95 -13.61 22.55
C GLN A 63 11.09 -12.09 22.50
N VAL A 64 10.07 -11.40 22.00
CA VAL A 64 10.06 -9.94 21.88
C VAL A 64 10.09 -9.25 23.26
N LEU A 65 9.30 -9.75 24.22
CA LEU A 65 9.27 -9.23 25.58
C LEU A 65 10.59 -9.52 26.34
N GLY A 66 11.18 -10.70 26.14
CA GLY A 66 12.35 -11.16 26.88
C GLY A 66 12.18 -11.04 28.40
N ASP A 67 13.11 -10.37 29.07
CA ASP A 67 13.12 -10.13 30.52
C ASP A 67 12.40 -8.84 30.97
N THR A 68 11.60 -8.21 30.09
CA THR A 68 10.88 -6.97 30.42
C THR A 68 9.97 -7.18 31.64
N PRO A 69 10.03 -6.31 32.68
CA PRO A 69 9.16 -6.42 33.84
C PRO A 69 7.68 -6.22 33.49
N LEU A 70 6.81 -7.13 33.95
CA LEU A 70 5.37 -7.10 33.67
C LEU A 70 4.50 -7.04 34.93
N ASP A 71 4.94 -7.65 36.03
CA ASP A 71 4.17 -7.71 37.25
C ASP A 71 4.00 -6.31 37.88
N GLY A 72 2.76 -5.97 38.24
CA GLY A 72 2.38 -4.66 38.76
C GLY A 72 2.44 -3.51 37.76
N ARG A 73 2.82 -3.75 36.50
CA ARG A 73 3.05 -2.69 35.49
C ARG A 73 1.79 -2.25 34.77
N GLN A 74 1.77 -0.99 34.35
CA GLN A 74 0.80 -0.42 33.41
C GLN A 74 1.28 -0.71 31.97
N VAL A 75 0.60 -1.65 31.31
CA VAL A 75 0.98 -2.15 29.98
C VAL A 75 0.01 -1.61 28.93
N LEU A 76 0.57 -0.95 27.92
CA LEU A 76 -0.13 -0.50 26.73
C LEU A 76 0.33 -1.32 25.51
N ASP A 77 -0.61 -1.96 24.82
CA ASP A 77 -0.38 -2.52 23.49
C ASP A 77 -0.91 -1.53 22.43
N ALA A 78 0.01 -0.92 21.69
CA ALA A 78 -0.23 0.20 20.77
C ALA A 78 -0.78 -0.23 19.39
N GLY A 79 -0.99 -1.53 19.18
CA GLY A 79 -1.56 -2.12 17.98
C GLY A 79 -2.09 -3.50 18.30
N CYS A 80 -3.08 -3.55 19.20
CA CYS A 80 -3.43 -4.78 19.89
C CYS A 80 -4.08 -5.84 19.00
N GLY A 81 -4.52 -5.47 17.79
CA GLY A 81 -5.21 -6.36 16.89
C GLY A 81 -6.40 -7.01 17.58
N ARG A 82 -6.34 -8.33 17.68
CA ARG A 82 -7.39 -9.14 18.32
C ARG A 82 -7.16 -9.42 19.81
N GLY A 83 -6.12 -8.87 20.42
CA GLY A 83 -5.92 -8.86 21.87
C GLY A 83 -5.11 -10.04 22.45
N GLY A 84 -4.60 -10.95 21.61
CA GLY A 84 -3.87 -12.15 22.05
C GLY A 84 -2.63 -11.85 22.91
N ALA A 85 -1.89 -10.78 22.60
CA ALA A 85 -0.71 -10.40 23.39
C ALA A 85 -1.07 -10.06 24.84
N LEU A 86 -2.08 -9.22 25.05
CA LEU A 86 -2.54 -8.86 26.39
C LEU A 86 -3.18 -10.04 27.11
N ALA A 87 -3.87 -10.93 26.39
CA ALA A 87 -4.44 -12.16 26.97
C ALA A 87 -3.34 -13.11 27.46
N ALA A 88 -2.28 -13.33 26.68
CA ALA A 88 -1.14 -14.16 27.09
C ALA A 88 -0.38 -13.55 28.27
N ILE A 89 -0.15 -12.22 28.27
CA ILE A 89 0.46 -11.52 29.41
C ILE A 89 -0.39 -11.72 30.67
N ALA A 90 -1.71 -11.54 30.59
CA ALA A 90 -2.60 -11.70 31.73
C ALA A 90 -2.67 -13.12 32.28
N ARG A 91 -2.44 -14.14 31.42
CA ARG A 91 -2.43 -15.54 31.82
C ARG A 91 -1.12 -15.92 32.53
N ALA A 92 0.01 -15.35 32.09
CA ALA A 92 1.33 -15.74 32.57
C ALA A 92 1.89 -14.82 33.66
N ARG A 93 1.39 -13.59 33.78
CA ARG A 93 1.91 -12.53 34.66
C ARG A 93 0.76 -11.80 35.35
N SER A 94 1.10 -10.99 36.35
CA SER A 94 0.17 -10.19 37.15
C SER A 94 0.34 -8.68 36.89
N PRO A 95 0.01 -8.18 35.68
CA PRO A 95 0.11 -6.75 35.37
C PRO A 95 -0.85 -5.92 36.22
N GLY A 96 -0.46 -4.68 36.52
CA GLY A 96 -1.29 -3.75 37.30
C GLY A 96 -2.49 -3.23 36.49
N ALA A 97 -2.29 -2.99 35.19
CA ALA A 97 -3.37 -2.74 34.24
C ALA A 97 -2.95 -3.07 32.81
N LEU A 98 -3.94 -3.40 31.99
CA LEU A 98 -3.77 -3.70 30.57
C LEU A 98 -4.64 -2.74 29.75
N THR A 99 -4.05 -2.10 28.75
CA THR A 99 -4.77 -1.29 27.76
C THR A 99 -4.35 -1.73 26.37
N GLY A 100 -5.31 -2.10 25.53
CA GLY A 100 -5.09 -2.35 24.10
C GLY A 100 -5.75 -1.26 23.27
N ILE A 101 -4.99 -0.72 22.33
CA ILE A 101 -5.53 0.19 21.31
C ILE A 101 -5.32 -0.39 19.91
N ASP A 102 -6.29 -0.13 19.03
CA ASP A 102 -6.16 -0.45 17.61
C ASP A 102 -6.88 0.62 16.78
N LEU A 103 -6.45 0.83 15.55
CA LEU A 103 -7.05 1.79 14.64
C LEU A 103 -8.38 1.29 14.08
N SER A 104 -8.60 -0.04 14.03
CA SER A 104 -9.83 -0.67 13.54
C SER A 104 -10.88 -0.82 14.66
N PRO A 105 -12.07 -0.21 14.51
CA PRO A 105 -13.20 -0.44 15.40
C PRO A 105 -13.61 -1.92 15.51
N GLU A 106 -13.51 -2.66 14.41
CA GLU A 106 -13.88 -4.08 14.31
C GLU A 106 -12.98 -4.96 15.18
N GLN A 107 -11.67 -4.69 15.16
CA GLN A 107 -10.68 -5.41 15.95
C GLN A 107 -10.88 -5.15 17.46
N VAL A 108 -11.10 -3.89 17.84
CA VAL A 108 -11.44 -3.50 19.21
C VAL A 108 -12.74 -4.16 19.69
N GLN A 109 -13.74 -4.25 18.81
CA GLN A 109 -14.99 -4.95 19.11
C GLN A 109 -14.76 -6.45 19.32
N ALA A 110 -13.93 -7.09 18.49
CA ALA A 110 -13.55 -8.49 18.64
C ALA A 110 -12.83 -8.74 19.98
N CYS A 111 -11.93 -7.84 20.40
CA CYS A 111 -11.28 -7.93 21.72
C CYS A 111 -12.31 -7.90 22.86
N ARG A 112 -13.28 -6.99 22.81
CA ARG A 112 -14.34 -6.87 23.84
C ARG A 112 -15.21 -8.12 23.91
N GLN A 113 -15.48 -8.75 22.77
CA GLN A 113 -16.27 -9.98 22.70
C GLN A 113 -15.49 -11.20 23.21
N SER A 114 -14.26 -11.39 22.73
CA SER A 114 -13.43 -12.55 23.07
C SER A 114 -12.86 -12.48 24.49
N PHE A 115 -12.55 -11.28 24.97
CA PHE A 115 -11.88 -11.04 26.24
C PHE A 115 -12.69 -10.19 27.21
N GLY A 116 -14.03 -10.24 27.14
CA GLY A 116 -14.90 -9.46 28.04
C GLY A 116 -14.71 -9.75 29.54
N ARG A 117 -14.11 -10.89 29.90
CA ARG A 117 -13.72 -11.24 31.28
C ARG A 117 -12.34 -10.74 31.68
N LEU A 118 -11.48 -10.43 30.72
CA LEU A 118 -10.17 -9.85 30.99
C LEU A 118 -10.37 -8.39 31.42
N LYS A 119 -9.79 -8.01 32.56
CA LYS A 119 -9.82 -6.62 33.07
C LYS A 119 -8.87 -5.70 32.28
N ALA A 120 -9.02 -5.66 30.96
CA ALA A 120 -8.28 -4.80 30.05
C ALA A 120 -9.18 -3.68 29.50
N ARG A 121 -8.57 -2.53 29.20
CA ARG A 121 -9.25 -1.41 28.52
C ARG A 121 -9.00 -1.53 27.02
N TRP A 122 -10.05 -1.60 26.22
CA TRP A 122 -9.97 -1.70 24.76
C TRP A 122 -10.48 -0.42 24.10
N GLN A 123 -9.66 0.26 23.30
CA GLN A 123 -9.99 1.58 22.72
C GLN A 123 -9.66 1.64 21.24
N VAL A 124 -10.51 2.33 20.48
CA VAL A 124 -10.18 2.71 19.10
C VAL A 124 -9.32 3.96 19.17
N ALA A 125 -8.06 3.89 18.74
CA ALA A 125 -7.15 5.02 18.76
C ALA A 125 -6.01 4.88 17.74
N ASP A 126 -5.41 6.01 17.38
CA ASP A 126 -4.22 6.07 16.53
C ASP A 126 -2.95 5.98 17.39
N ALA A 127 -2.06 5.04 17.08
CA ALA A 127 -0.77 4.90 17.76
C ALA A 127 0.12 6.15 17.61
N CYS A 128 -0.01 6.89 16.50
CA CYS A 128 0.68 8.17 16.30
C CYS A 128 0.08 9.32 17.14
N GLN A 129 -1.04 9.08 17.83
CA GLN A 129 -1.70 10.01 18.75
C GLN A 129 -2.27 9.29 19.97
N LEU A 130 -1.38 8.73 20.79
CA LEU A 130 -1.77 7.94 21.96
C LEU A 130 -2.69 8.74 22.93
N PRO A 131 -3.88 8.22 23.28
CA PRO A 131 -4.80 8.91 24.19
C PRO A 131 -4.31 8.92 25.66
N GLN A 132 -3.30 8.11 25.98
CA GLN A 132 -2.78 7.99 27.34
C GLN A 132 -2.08 9.29 27.78
N PRO A 133 -2.22 9.67 29.08
CA PRO A 133 -1.49 10.82 29.63
C PRO A 133 0.02 10.62 29.57
N ALA A 134 0.77 11.73 29.63
CA ALA A 134 2.22 11.68 29.73
C ALA A 134 2.66 10.95 31.02
N ALA A 135 3.76 10.21 30.95
CA ALA A 135 4.32 9.44 32.07
C ALA A 135 3.30 8.56 32.83
N SER A 136 2.39 7.91 32.09
CA SER A 136 1.34 7.07 32.67
C SER A 136 1.58 5.56 32.52
N GLN A 137 2.41 5.16 31.56
CA GLN A 137 2.68 3.76 31.22
C GLN A 137 4.06 3.32 31.72
N ASP A 138 4.16 2.05 32.12
CA ASP A 138 5.44 1.40 32.44
C ASP A 138 5.99 0.63 31.23
N LEU A 139 5.11 0.14 30.35
CA LEU A 139 5.45 -0.60 29.15
C LEU A 139 4.54 -0.16 28.00
N VAL A 140 5.15 0.14 26.85
CA VAL A 140 4.48 0.24 25.55
C VAL A 140 4.97 -0.90 24.67
N LEU A 141 4.04 -1.71 24.18
CA LEU A 141 4.27 -2.82 23.28
C LEU A 141 3.84 -2.43 21.86
N ALA A 142 4.68 -2.73 20.87
CA ALA A 142 4.43 -2.51 19.45
C ALA A 142 4.99 -3.68 18.63
N VAL A 143 4.33 -4.84 18.73
CA VAL A 143 4.69 -6.04 17.96
C VAL A 143 4.19 -5.89 16.54
N GLU A 144 5.10 -5.82 15.57
CA GLU A 144 4.81 -5.75 14.13
C GLU A 144 3.93 -4.55 13.73
N LEU A 145 3.91 -3.50 14.55
CA LEU A 145 3.09 -2.31 14.33
C LEU A 145 3.81 -1.25 13.51
N VAL A 146 5.08 -0.99 13.81
CA VAL A 146 5.77 0.23 13.35
C VAL A 146 5.87 0.31 11.83
N GLN A 147 5.91 -0.84 11.15
CA GLN A 147 5.96 -0.94 9.69
C GLN A 147 4.65 -0.55 9.00
N GLU A 148 3.54 -0.57 9.74
CA GLU A 148 2.20 -0.21 9.26
C GLU A 148 1.91 1.29 9.46
N LEU A 149 2.77 2.00 10.19
CA LEU A 149 2.54 3.40 10.52
C LEU A 149 3.00 4.31 9.38
N ALA A 150 2.16 5.28 9.04
CA ALA A 150 2.53 6.35 8.10
C ALA A 150 3.59 7.31 8.67
N ALA A 151 3.69 7.40 10.00
CA ALA A 151 4.64 8.27 10.70
C ALA A 151 5.27 7.62 11.96
N PRO A 152 6.16 6.62 11.80
CA PRO A 152 6.90 5.96 12.87
C PRO A 152 7.58 6.90 13.88
N ALA A 153 8.18 8.01 13.45
CA ALA A 153 8.76 8.97 14.39
C ALA A 153 7.73 9.66 15.30
N LEU A 154 6.51 9.93 14.80
CA LEU A 154 5.44 10.44 15.64
C LEU A 154 5.06 9.40 16.70
N PHE A 155 4.98 8.13 16.31
CA PHE A 155 4.74 7.05 17.26
C PHE A 155 5.85 6.93 18.31
N LEU A 156 7.12 6.90 17.92
CA LEU A 156 8.25 6.83 18.87
C LEU A 156 8.20 7.99 19.87
N HIS A 157 7.90 9.19 19.39
CA HIS A 157 7.71 10.37 20.23
C HIS A 157 6.51 10.22 21.19
N GLN A 158 5.36 9.72 20.71
CA GLN A 158 4.20 9.45 21.57
C GLN A 158 4.49 8.36 22.60
N ALA A 159 5.19 7.28 22.21
CA ALA A 159 5.59 6.21 23.12
C ALA A 159 6.50 6.76 24.24
N ALA A 160 7.52 7.55 23.89
CA ALA A 160 8.39 8.23 24.84
C ALA A 160 7.62 9.20 25.76
N ARG A 161 6.58 9.88 25.24
CA ARG A 161 5.71 10.78 26.02
C ARG A 161 4.92 10.04 27.09
N VAL A 162 4.30 8.92 26.74
CA VAL A 162 3.41 8.19 27.66
C VAL A 162 4.17 7.34 28.66
N LEU A 163 5.43 6.97 28.35
CA LEU A 163 6.29 6.21 29.25
C LEU A 163 6.77 7.06 30.43
N ARG A 164 6.74 6.46 31.62
CA ARG A 164 7.46 6.96 32.80
C ARG A 164 8.97 6.88 32.58
N PRO A 165 9.78 7.72 33.24
CA PRO A 165 11.22 7.47 33.34
C PRO A 165 11.49 6.04 33.85
N GLY A 166 12.36 5.29 33.16
CA GLY A 166 12.62 3.87 33.41
C GLY A 166 11.56 2.90 32.87
N GLY A 167 10.49 3.40 32.24
CA GLY A 167 9.53 2.59 31.49
C GLY A 167 10.14 2.07 30.18
N HIS A 168 9.54 1.03 29.61
CA HIS A 168 10.09 0.34 28.44
C HIS A 168 9.22 0.49 27.19
N LEU A 169 9.84 0.76 26.04
CA LEU A 169 9.23 0.52 24.73
C LEU A 169 9.79 -0.79 24.20
N VAL A 170 8.91 -1.75 23.90
CA VAL A 170 9.26 -3.03 23.30
C VAL A 170 8.58 -3.08 21.93
N LEU A 171 9.38 -3.21 20.88
CA LEU A 171 8.86 -3.30 19.52
C LEU A 171 9.52 -4.42 18.74
N SER A 172 8.82 -4.92 17.73
CA SER A 172 9.38 -5.85 16.76
C SER A 172 8.86 -5.56 15.37
N GLY A 173 9.57 -6.06 14.37
CA GLY A 173 9.17 -5.88 12.98
C GLY A 173 10.17 -6.54 12.04
N MET A 174 10.02 -6.26 10.76
CA MET A 174 10.91 -6.74 9.70
C MET A 174 11.32 -5.57 8.82
N TYR A 175 12.61 -5.25 8.83
CA TYR A 175 13.16 -4.13 8.08
C TYR A 175 14.50 -4.51 7.45
N SER A 176 15.01 -3.65 6.57
CA SER A 176 16.41 -3.71 6.16
C SER A 176 17.32 -3.41 7.37
N PRO A 177 18.57 -3.90 7.37
CA PRO A 177 19.55 -3.54 8.39
C PRO A 177 19.71 -2.02 8.56
N GLN A 178 19.71 -1.27 7.46
CA GLN A 178 19.83 0.20 7.50
C GLN A 178 18.61 0.87 8.16
N THR A 179 17.40 0.47 7.79
CA THR A 179 16.16 1.02 8.36
C THR A 179 16.07 0.75 9.87
N TRP A 180 16.63 -0.35 10.35
CA TRP A 180 16.76 -0.59 11.79
C TRP A 180 17.65 0.44 12.49
N GLU A 181 18.81 0.77 11.93
CA GLU A 181 19.70 1.79 12.49
C GLU A 181 19.03 3.17 12.51
N GLU A 182 18.28 3.52 11.47
CA GLU A 182 17.51 4.76 11.39
C GLU A 182 16.40 4.81 12.45
N LEU A 183 15.72 3.69 12.68
CA LEU A 183 14.70 3.58 13.72
C LEU A 183 15.31 3.75 15.12
N ILE A 184 16.47 3.14 15.37
CA ILE A 184 17.21 3.27 16.64
C ILE A 184 17.64 4.72 16.85
N ALA A 185 18.17 5.39 15.83
CA ALA A 185 18.56 6.80 15.90
C ALA A 185 17.35 7.71 16.16
N ALA A 186 16.23 7.46 15.48
CA ALA A 186 14.98 8.21 15.70
C ALA A 186 14.44 8.01 17.12
N ALA A 187 14.50 6.79 17.67
CA ALA A 187 14.11 6.51 19.04
C ALA A 187 15.03 7.25 20.03
N ALA A 188 16.34 7.22 19.82
CA ALA A 188 17.32 7.93 20.66
C ALA A 188 17.04 9.45 20.70
N ALA A 189 16.64 10.05 19.58
CA ALA A 189 16.26 11.46 19.50
C ALA A 189 15.02 11.83 20.35
N THR A 190 14.23 10.83 20.79
CA THR A 190 13.11 11.03 21.72
C THR A 190 13.50 10.78 23.19
N GLY A 191 14.75 10.42 23.46
CA GLY A 191 15.25 10.02 24.78
C GLY A 191 14.83 8.58 25.16
N LEU A 192 14.65 7.72 24.16
CA LEU A 192 14.56 6.27 24.35
C LEU A 192 15.95 5.67 24.14
N GLU A 193 16.48 4.99 25.14
CA GLU A 193 17.82 4.41 25.12
C GLU A 193 17.72 2.92 24.80
N LEU A 194 18.46 2.44 23.80
CA LEU A 194 18.42 1.03 23.40
C LEU A 194 19.02 0.17 24.52
N ALA A 195 18.18 -0.65 25.16
CA ALA A 195 18.58 -1.56 26.24
C ALA A 195 18.93 -2.95 25.70
N ALA A 196 18.20 -3.43 24.69
CA ALA A 196 18.50 -4.71 24.04
C ALA A 196 18.04 -4.74 22.58
N ARG A 197 18.80 -5.51 21.78
CA ARG A 197 18.50 -5.83 20.38
C ARG A 197 18.63 -7.34 20.20
N GLN A 198 17.64 -7.96 19.58
CA GLN A 198 17.64 -9.38 19.30
C GLN A 198 17.26 -9.62 17.84
N ASP A 199 18.04 -10.44 17.15
CA ASP A 199 17.69 -10.96 15.82
C ASP A 199 16.86 -12.24 15.98
N LEU A 200 15.64 -12.22 15.45
CA LEU A 200 14.70 -13.35 15.50
C LEU A 200 14.43 -13.93 14.10
N SER A 201 15.20 -13.51 13.08
CA SER A 201 14.97 -13.85 11.68
C SER A 201 14.88 -15.36 11.46
N HIS A 202 15.79 -16.13 12.04
CA HIS A 202 15.80 -17.59 11.88
C HIS A 202 14.51 -18.24 12.41
N GLY A 203 14.04 -17.83 13.59
CA GLY A 203 12.84 -18.44 14.17
C GLY A 203 11.54 -18.00 13.48
N VAL A 204 11.50 -16.78 12.95
CA VAL A 204 10.39 -16.30 12.11
C VAL A 204 10.37 -17.04 10.77
N GLN A 205 11.54 -17.26 10.15
CA GLN A 205 11.68 -18.08 8.94
C GLN A 205 11.24 -19.54 9.19
N ALA A 206 11.60 -20.11 10.35
CA ALA A 206 11.17 -21.45 10.72
C ALA A 206 9.65 -21.55 10.93
N ALA A 207 9.03 -20.53 11.55
CA ALA A 207 7.58 -20.47 11.73
C ALA A 207 6.83 -20.38 10.40
N ALA A 208 7.33 -19.56 9.47
CA ALA A 208 6.86 -19.49 8.09
C ALA A 208 6.95 -20.85 7.36
N ALA A 209 8.09 -21.53 7.45
CA ALA A 209 8.27 -22.85 6.84
C ALA A 209 7.41 -23.94 7.51
N TRP A 210 7.14 -23.84 8.82
CA TRP A 210 6.20 -24.73 9.51
C TRP A 210 4.77 -24.55 8.99
N ARG A 211 4.32 -23.30 8.83
CA ARG A 211 3.01 -22.97 8.28
C ARG A 211 2.81 -23.53 6.89
N GLN A 212 3.76 -23.26 5.99
CA GLN A 212 3.71 -23.75 4.60
C GLN A 212 3.50 -25.26 4.52
N ARG A 213 4.20 -26.04 5.36
CA ARG A 213 4.01 -27.49 5.42
C ARG A 213 2.65 -27.90 5.95
N ARG A 214 2.21 -27.28 7.05
CA ARG A 214 0.92 -27.59 7.65
C ARG A 214 -0.25 -27.27 6.70
N HIS A 215 -0.14 -26.20 5.91
CA HIS A 215 -1.10 -25.88 4.86
C HIS A 215 -1.16 -26.95 3.76
N GLN A 216 -0.02 -27.51 3.37
CA GLN A 216 0.04 -28.62 2.41
C GLN A 216 -0.59 -29.91 2.98
N GLU A 217 -0.43 -30.15 4.28
CA GLU A 217 -0.97 -31.35 4.96
C GLU A 217 -2.48 -31.27 5.26
N GLN A 218 -3.01 -30.08 5.57
CA GLN A 218 -4.39 -29.89 6.03
C GLN A 218 -5.43 -29.77 4.91
N GLY A 219 -5.03 -29.71 3.64
CA GLY A 219 -5.96 -29.67 2.50
C GLY A 219 -6.90 -28.48 2.48
N ALA A 220 -6.58 -27.39 3.19
CA ALA A 220 -7.33 -26.14 3.16
C ALA A 220 -7.43 -25.60 1.72
N SER A 221 -8.51 -24.89 1.40
CA SER A 221 -8.70 -24.35 0.05
C SER A 221 -7.56 -23.40 -0.33
N SER A 222 -7.18 -23.35 -1.61
CA SER A 222 -6.12 -22.46 -2.09
C SER A 222 -6.41 -21.00 -1.73
N GLU A 223 -7.67 -20.57 -1.84
CA GLU A 223 -8.10 -19.21 -1.52
C GLU A 223 -7.89 -18.86 -0.02
N GLU A 224 -8.23 -19.77 0.89
CA GLU A 224 -8.04 -19.55 2.33
C GLU A 224 -6.55 -19.48 2.71
N ASN A 225 -5.74 -20.37 2.14
CA ASN A 225 -4.29 -20.39 2.34
C ASN A 225 -3.63 -19.11 1.83
N PHE A 226 -4.08 -18.62 0.68
CA PHE A 226 -3.60 -17.39 0.06
C PHE A 226 -3.94 -16.14 0.90
N LEU A 227 -5.17 -16.01 1.39
CA LEU A 227 -5.54 -14.89 2.26
C LEU A 227 -4.73 -14.89 3.57
N ARG A 228 -4.48 -16.07 4.13
CA ARG A 228 -3.65 -16.22 5.34
C ARG A 228 -2.19 -15.84 5.09
N SER A 229 -1.62 -16.14 3.92
CA SER A 229 -0.24 -15.77 3.59
C SER A 229 -0.09 -14.27 3.36
N VAL A 230 -1.08 -13.63 2.71
CA VAL A 230 -1.15 -12.16 2.52
C VAL A 230 -1.23 -11.43 3.86
N LEU A 231 -2.10 -11.88 4.77
CA LEU A 231 -2.31 -11.24 6.08
C LEU A 231 -1.10 -11.34 7.02
N ARG A 232 -0.25 -12.35 6.81
CA ARG A 232 0.87 -12.70 7.72
C ARG A 232 2.22 -12.51 7.08
N ASP A 233 2.25 -11.87 5.91
CA ASP A 233 3.46 -11.55 5.18
C ASP A 233 4.38 -12.78 5.00
N ASP A 234 3.79 -13.93 4.68
CA ASP A 234 4.52 -15.18 4.48
C ASP A 234 4.87 -15.39 3.00
N LEU A 235 5.28 -14.30 2.35
CA LEU A 235 5.48 -14.26 0.92
C LEU A 235 6.85 -14.85 0.56
N ALA A 236 6.92 -15.60 -0.54
CA ALA A 236 8.16 -16.19 -1.02
C ALA A 236 9.27 -15.12 -1.20
N ALA A 237 8.90 -13.92 -1.64
CA ALA A 237 9.82 -12.78 -1.77
C ALA A 237 10.39 -12.32 -0.42
N GLN A 238 9.56 -12.23 0.62
CA GLN A 238 10.01 -11.86 1.97
C GLN A 238 10.86 -12.96 2.60
N GLN A 239 10.51 -14.23 2.38
CA GLN A 239 11.36 -15.35 2.80
C GLN A 239 12.72 -15.33 2.09
N ALA A 240 12.75 -15.03 0.79
CA ALA A 240 13.99 -14.88 0.04
C ALA A 240 14.82 -13.70 0.56
N ALA A 241 14.19 -12.57 0.87
CA ALA A 241 14.84 -11.39 1.43
C ALA A 241 15.40 -11.65 2.85
N LEU A 242 14.67 -12.40 3.67
CA LEU A 242 15.13 -12.86 4.99
C LEU A 242 16.31 -13.84 4.85
N LYS A 243 16.28 -14.75 3.87
CA LYS A 243 17.38 -15.70 3.61
C LYS A 243 18.63 -15.01 3.06
N SER A 244 18.47 -13.97 2.23
CA SER A 244 19.59 -13.21 1.67
C SER A 244 20.16 -12.17 2.64
N GLY A 245 19.47 -11.91 3.76
CA GLY A 245 19.82 -10.85 4.71
C GLY A 245 19.43 -9.44 4.25
N ALA A 246 18.71 -9.31 3.13
CA ALA A 246 18.16 -8.02 2.68
C ALA A 246 17.11 -7.48 3.65
N LEU A 247 16.41 -8.37 4.35
CA LEU A 247 15.57 -8.06 5.51
C LEU A 247 16.03 -8.87 6.71
N CYS A 248 15.83 -8.31 7.90
CA CYS A 248 15.95 -9.02 9.16
C CYS A 248 14.77 -8.69 10.07
N TYR A 249 14.30 -9.71 10.78
CA TYR A 249 13.30 -9.55 11.81
C TYR A 249 14.01 -9.32 13.15
N GLN A 250 13.76 -8.17 13.77
CA GLN A 250 14.39 -7.84 15.06
C GLN A 250 13.34 -7.46 16.11
N ALA A 251 13.69 -7.73 17.36
CA ALA A 251 13.04 -7.19 18.54
C ALA A 251 13.98 -6.17 19.20
N LEU A 252 13.47 -4.96 19.42
CA LEU A 252 14.18 -3.89 20.11
C LEU A 252 13.47 -3.55 21.40
N ARG A 253 14.26 -3.32 22.44
CA ARG A 253 13.79 -2.90 23.76
C ARG A 253 14.53 -1.65 24.15
N PHE A 254 13.77 -0.59 24.40
CA PHE A 254 14.27 0.70 24.81
C PHE A 254 13.82 1.00 26.23
N ALA A 255 14.68 1.64 27.01
CA ALA A 255 14.33 2.25 28.28
C ALA A 255 14.10 3.76 28.09
N ARG A 256 13.10 4.32 28.76
CA ARG A 256 12.86 5.77 28.77
C ARG A 256 13.86 6.43 29.71
N GLY A 257 14.80 7.20 29.14
CA GLY A 257 15.77 7.98 29.90
C GLY A 257 15.12 9.12 30.71
N ALA A 258 15.91 9.75 31.58
CA ALA A 258 15.46 10.90 32.39
C ALA A 258 15.38 12.22 31.59
N ALA A 259 15.84 12.23 30.34
CA ALA A 259 15.88 13.42 29.51
C ALA A 259 14.48 13.95 29.15
N ALA A 260 14.35 15.27 29.13
CA ALA A 260 13.12 15.93 28.68
C ALA A 260 12.78 15.50 27.25
N LEU A 261 11.50 15.24 26.99
CA LEU A 261 11.04 14.94 25.64
C LEU A 261 11.20 16.20 24.77
N PRO A 262 11.72 16.10 23.54
CA PRO A 262 11.72 17.23 22.62
C PRO A 262 10.29 17.73 22.37
N ALA A 263 10.13 19.01 21.99
CA ALA A 263 8.80 19.59 21.75
C ALA A 263 8.12 19.06 20.48
N GLN A 264 8.89 18.52 19.55
CA GLN A 264 8.43 17.95 18.28
C GLN A 264 9.03 16.57 18.08
N ALA A 265 8.36 15.74 17.27
CA ALA A 265 8.91 14.46 16.87
C ALA A 265 10.12 14.66 15.94
N PRO A 266 11.12 13.76 15.99
CA PRO A 266 12.24 13.82 15.08
C PRO A 266 11.78 13.65 13.63
N ALA A 267 12.50 14.27 12.70
CA ALA A 267 12.30 13.97 11.29
C ALA A 267 12.73 12.50 11.05
N TRP A 268 11.85 11.72 10.46
CA TRP A 268 12.16 10.35 10.02
C TRP A 268 11.80 10.23 8.56
N GLN A 269 12.82 9.91 7.78
CA GLN A 269 12.71 9.47 6.41
C GLN A 269 13.55 8.20 6.37
N PRO A 270 12.94 7.01 6.35
CA PRO A 270 13.74 5.81 6.16
C PRO A 270 14.47 5.95 4.84
N ALA A 271 15.73 5.52 4.75
CA ALA A 271 16.37 5.40 3.46
C ALA A 271 15.50 4.47 2.61
N PRO A 272 14.95 4.97 1.49
CA PRO A 272 14.07 4.16 0.70
C PRO A 272 14.85 3.01 0.09
N PRO A 273 14.23 1.82 -0.09
CA PRO A 273 14.76 0.86 -1.05
C PRO A 273 14.85 1.58 -2.38
N VAL A 274 16.09 1.78 -2.83
CA VAL A 274 16.44 2.70 -3.91
C VAL A 274 15.77 2.26 -5.21
N CYS A 275 14.69 2.92 -5.60
CA CYS A 275 14.31 3.07 -6.99
C CYS A 275 14.31 4.56 -7.30
N HIS A 276 15.49 5.08 -7.66
CA HIS A 276 15.55 6.39 -8.28
C HIS A 276 15.03 6.23 -9.70
N LEU A 277 13.83 6.75 -9.97
CA LEU A 277 13.57 7.34 -11.28
C LEU A 277 14.52 8.54 -11.42
N GLN A 278 15.79 8.28 -11.75
CA GLN A 278 16.68 9.33 -12.20
C GLN A 278 15.99 9.99 -13.39
N ALA A 279 16.02 11.32 -13.42
CA ALA A 279 15.44 12.12 -14.49
C ALA A 279 16.04 11.77 -15.88
N ASP A 280 17.07 10.93 -15.93
CA ASP A 280 17.59 10.31 -17.13
C ASP A 280 17.02 8.89 -17.31
N THR A 281 15.97 8.79 -18.12
CA THR A 281 15.63 7.56 -18.86
C THR A 281 16.66 7.22 -19.94
N ALA A 282 17.90 7.70 -19.82
CA ALA A 282 18.94 7.62 -20.86
C ALA A 282 19.38 6.18 -21.16
N GLY A 283 18.95 5.19 -20.36
CA GLY A 283 19.26 3.76 -20.56
C GLY A 283 18.24 2.95 -21.36
N ALA A 284 17.06 3.47 -21.69
CA ALA A 284 16.00 2.72 -22.38
C ALA A 284 15.46 3.46 -23.62
N THR A 285 16.36 3.91 -24.50
CA THR A 285 15.99 4.76 -25.64
C THR A 285 15.80 4.05 -26.98
N ASP A 286 16.00 2.73 -27.06
CA ASP A 286 15.92 1.97 -28.32
C ASP A 286 14.62 1.17 -28.49
N TRP A 287 13.49 1.70 -28.02
CA TRP A 287 12.19 1.10 -28.35
C TRP A 287 11.82 1.45 -29.79
N LYS A 288 11.57 0.43 -30.61
CA LYS A 288 11.04 0.64 -31.96
C LYS A 288 9.68 1.32 -31.87
N VAL A 289 9.48 2.32 -32.73
CA VAL A 289 8.16 2.90 -32.95
C VAL A 289 7.32 1.84 -33.64
N GLU A 290 6.25 1.43 -32.97
CA GLU A 290 5.29 0.46 -33.48
C GLU A 290 4.34 1.12 -34.47
N ALA A 291 3.64 0.31 -35.27
CA ALA A 291 2.60 0.82 -36.15
C ALA A 291 1.50 1.54 -35.32
N ALA A 292 1.07 2.71 -35.77
CA ALA A 292 0.20 3.57 -34.99
C ALA A 292 -1.17 2.94 -34.70
N ASP A 293 -1.67 2.10 -35.60
CA ASP A 293 -2.88 1.30 -35.42
C ASP A 293 -2.72 0.18 -34.37
N ALA A 294 -1.51 -0.34 -34.17
CA ALA A 294 -1.22 -1.29 -33.10
C ALA A 294 -1.17 -0.61 -31.72
N VAL A 295 -0.56 0.58 -31.64
CA VAL A 295 -0.46 1.37 -30.38
C VAL A 295 -1.80 1.99 -30.00
N PHE A 296 -2.54 2.48 -30.98
CA PHE A 296 -3.83 3.14 -30.84
C PHE A 296 -4.92 2.32 -31.55
N PRO A 297 -5.36 1.19 -30.98
CA PRO A 297 -6.24 0.22 -31.66
C PRO A 297 -7.63 0.76 -32.01
N PHE A 298 -8.02 1.91 -31.44
CA PHE A 298 -9.26 2.61 -31.78
C PHE A 298 -9.03 3.82 -32.69
N GLY A 299 -7.77 4.08 -33.05
CA GLY A 299 -7.31 5.07 -34.01
C GLY A 299 -6.31 6.06 -33.40
N ALA A 300 -5.26 6.37 -34.18
CA ALA A 300 -4.27 7.37 -33.81
C ALA A 300 -4.87 8.79 -33.75
N PRO A 301 -4.18 9.74 -33.10
CA PRO A 301 -4.63 11.12 -33.09
C PRO A 301 -4.51 11.77 -34.48
N GLN A 302 -5.47 12.62 -34.83
CA GLN A 302 -5.63 13.25 -36.15
C GLN A 302 -5.28 14.73 -36.07
N ALA A 303 -4.64 15.26 -37.11
CA ALA A 303 -4.31 16.69 -37.19
C ALA A 303 -5.57 17.54 -37.46
N GLY A 304 -5.64 18.74 -36.86
CA GLY A 304 -6.72 19.70 -37.10
C GLY A 304 -8.06 19.31 -36.48
N GLY A 305 -8.10 18.28 -35.63
CA GLY A 305 -9.27 17.83 -34.89
C GLY A 305 -9.31 18.36 -33.45
N PRO A 306 -10.30 17.88 -32.65
CA PRO A 306 -10.37 18.17 -31.22
C PRO A 306 -9.11 17.70 -30.47
N MET A 307 -8.83 18.30 -29.31
CA MET A 307 -7.63 18.01 -28.52
C MET A 307 -7.46 16.50 -28.26
N PRO A 308 -6.32 15.90 -28.60
CA PRO A 308 -6.04 14.50 -28.32
C PRO A 308 -5.82 14.25 -26.82
N VAL A 309 -6.36 13.14 -26.34
CA VAL A 309 -6.23 12.67 -24.95
C VAL A 309 -5.61 11.29 -24.97
N PHE A 310 -4.33 11.17 -24.62
CA PHE A 310 -3.68 9.87 -24.49
C PHE A 310 -4.07 9.23 -23.17
N ALA A 311 -4.71 8.06 -23.23
CA ALA A 311 -5.38 7.45 -22.08
C ALA A 311 -4.76 6.11 -21.66
N PHE A 312 -4.46 5.99 -20.37
CA PHE A 312 -3.82 4.83 -19.76
C PHE A 312 -4.75 4.13 -18.75
N PRO A 313 -4.97 2.81 -18.89
CA PRO A 313 -5.91 2.07 -18.05
C PRO A 313 -5.30 1.68 -16.70
N PHE A 314 -6.11 1.04 -15.85
CA PHE A 314 -5.71 0.40 -14.60
C PHE A 314 -4.89 -0.88 -14.83
N ALA A 315 -4.31 -1.43 -13.75
CA ALA A 315 -3.60 -2.71 -13.77
C ALA A 315 -4.46 -3.84 -14.38
N GLY A 316 -3.90 -4.58 -15.33
CA GLY A 316 -4.59 -5.61 -16.12
C GLY A 316 -5.51 -5.09 -17.22
N GLY A 317 -5.83 -3.80 -17.22
CA GLY A 317 -6.61 -3.16 -18.28
C GLY A 317 -5.76 -2.95 -19.53
N GLY A 318 -6.39 -3.02 -20.70
CA GLY A 318 -5.82 -2.57 -21.96
C GLY A 318 -6.61 -1.43 -22.58
N ALA A 319 -6.28 -1.06 -23.82
CA ALA A 319 -6.90 0.07 -24.50
C ALA A 319 -8.43 -0.05 -24.58
N SER A 320 -8.95 -1.28 -24.64
CA SER A 320 -10.39 -1.55 -24.75
C SER A 320 -11.23 -1.00 -23.58
N ALA A 321 -10.62 -0.74 -22.42
CA ALA A 321 -11.26 -0.09 -21.28
C ALA A 321 -11.89 1.27 -21.65
N PHE A 322 -11.36 1.92 -22.68
CA PHE A 322 -11.82 3.22 -23.17
C PHE A 322 -12.41 3.15 -24.58
N ARG A 323 -12.70 1.95 -25.13
CA ARG A 323 -13.21 1.78 -26.51
C ARG A 323 -14.40 2.68 -26.80
N GLY A 324 -15.42 2.62 -25.95
CA GLY A 324 -16.63 3.42 -26.15
C GLY A 324 -16.41 4.93 -26.01
N TRP A 325 -15.32 5.36 -25.36
CA TRP A 325 -15.10 6.77 -25.02
C TRP A 325 -14.82 7.61 -26.26
N ARG A 326 -14.05 7.05 -27.20
CA ARG A 326 -13.73 7.71 -28.47
C ARG A 326 -14.98 8.17 -29.21
N GLU A 327 -15.99 7.30 -29.30
CA GLU A 327 -17.26 7.60 -29.97
C GLU A 327 -18.05 8.65 -29.18
N SER A 328 -18.21 8.46 -27.87
CA SER A 328 -19.02 9.36 -27.03
C SER A 328 -18.44 10.77 -26.86
N LEU A 329 -17.13 10.94 -27.04
CA LEU A 329 -16.43 12.23 -26.93
C LEU A 329 -16.06 12.83 -28.29
N ALA A 330 -16.42 12.16 -29.39
CA ALA A 330 -16.11 12.62 -30.74
C ALA A 330 -16.59 14.06 -30.97
N GLY A 331 -15.77 14.85 -31.65
CA GLY A 331 -16.01 16.27 -31.90
C GLY A 331 -15.69 17.21 -30.74
N GLN A 332 -15.40 16.70 -29.54
CA GLN A 332 -15.01 17.51 -28.37
C GLN A 332 -13.62 17.16 -27.84
N LEU A 333 -13.30 15.87 -27.76
CA LEU A 333 -11.98 15.36 -27.41
C LEU A 333 -11.68 14.15 -28.29
N GLN A 334 -10.43 14.00 -28.69
CA GLN A 334 -9.98 12.81 -29.39
C GLN A 334 -9.33 11.84 -28.41
N PHE A 335 -10.14 10.96 -27.82
CA PHE A 335 -9.64 9.95 -26.90
C PHE A 335 -8.81 8.89 -27.64
N CYS A 336 -7.53 8.76 -27.26
CA CYS A 336 -6.52 7.89 -27.85
C CYS A 336 -6.00 6.90 -26.78
N PRO A 337 -6.72 5.79 -26.54
CA PRO A 337 -6.28 4.77 -25.60
C PRO A 337 -4.96 4.15 -26.06
N VAL A 338 -3.99 4.08 -25.15
CA VAL A 338 -2.63 3.61 -25.45
C VAL A 338 -2.49 2.14 -25.05
N GLN A 339 -2.06 1.31 -26.00
CA GLN A 339 -1.97 -0.14 -25.83
C GLN A 339 -0.57 -0.56 -25.34
N LEU A 340 -0.39 -0.83 -24.04
CA LEU A 340 0.88 -1.32 -23.49
C LEU A 340 1.21 -2.76 -23.95
N PRO A 341 2.50 -3.16 -23.97
CA PRO A 341 2.91 -4.54 -24.25
C PRO A 341 2.32 -5.58 -23.29
N GLY A 342 2.19 -6.82 -23.76
CA GLY A 342 1.74 -7.96 -22.96
C GLY A 342 0.23 -8.03 -22.72
N ARG A 343 -0.58 -7.27 -23.48
CA ARG A 343 -2.04 -7.34 -23.38
C ARG A 343 -2.71 -6.99 -24.72
N GLU A 344 -3.94 -7.45 -24.90
CA GLU A 344 -4.77 -7.26 -26.11
C GLU A 344 -3.99 -7.50 -27.42
N GLY A 345 -3.89 -6.50 -28.30
CA GLY A 345 -3.16 -6.59 -29.57
C GLY A 345 -1.67 -6.93 -29.42
N PHE A 346 -1.08 -6.66 -28.25
CA PHE A 346 0.31 -7.00 -27.91
C PHE A 346 0.42 -8.18 -26.92
N HIS A 347 -0.58 -9.06 -26.82
CA HIS A 347 -0.54 -10.21 -25.90
C HIS A 347 0.66 -11.16 -26.10
N ALA A 348 1.24 -11.20 -27.32
CA ALA A 348 2.41 -12.01 -27.62
C ALA A 348 3.73 -11.39 -27.11
N ALA A 349 3.77 -10.06 -26.90
CA ALA A 349 4.93 -9.38 -26.34
C ALA A 349 5.03 -9.66 -24.83
N ALA A 350 6.25 -9.64 -24.28
CA ALA A 350 6.42 -9.72 -22.84
C ALA A 350 5.81 -8.47 -22.15
N PRO A 351 5.02 -8.63 -21.07
CA PRO A 351 4.59 -7.50 -20.26
C PRO A 351 5.78 -6.76 -19.64
N LEU A 352 5.68 -5.44 -19.55
CA LEU A 352 6.68 -4.59 -18.90
C LEU A 352 6.40 -4.52 -17.39
N ASP A 353 7.42 -4.67 -16.53
CA ASP A 353 7.29 -4.84 -15.08
C ASP A 353 7.92 -3.71 -14.23
N SER A 354 8.27 -2.58 -14.87
CA SER A 354 8.75 -1.37 -14.19
C SER A 354 8.14 -0.09 -14.77
N MET A 355 8.00 0.95 -13.94
CA MET A 355 7.43 2.24 -14.36
C MET A 355 8.33 2.94 -15.38
N GLU A 356 9.65 2.80 -15.24
CA GLU A 356 10.67 3.28 -16.18
C GLU A 356 10.40 2.78 -17.59
N HIS A 357 10.16 1.47 -17.73
CA HIS A 357 9.88 0.86 -19.02
C HIS A 357 8.51 1.27 -19.57
N TRP A 358 7.49 1.42 -18.71
CA TRP A 358 6.19 1.94 -19.14
C TRP A 358 6.30 3.35 -19.71
N VAL A 359 7.05 4.23 -19.04
CA VAL A 359 7.29 5.61 -19.47
C VAL A 359 8.11 5.65 -20.75
N ALA A 360 9.22 4.92 -20.81
CA ALA A 360 10.10 4.88 -21.98
C ALA A 360 9.36 4.36 -23.23
N TRP A 361 8.62 3.26 -23.09
CA TRP A 361 7.80 2.72 -24.16
C TRP A 361 6.72 3.72 -24.59
N SER A 362 5.95 4.27 -23.63
CA SER A 362 4.84 5.19 -23.95
C SER A 362 5.34 6.46 -24.62
N ARG A 363 6.46 7.01 -24.16
CA ARG A 363 7.11 8.17 -24.78
C ARG A 363 7.56 7.86 -26.20
N ALA A 364 8.20 6.72 -26.44
CA ALA A 364 8.64 6.32 -27.79
C ALA A 364 7.47 6.25 -28.79
N GLN A 365 6.28 5.84 -28.34
CA GLN A 365 5.10 5.78 -29.21
C GLN A 365 4.36 7.12 -29.37
N ILE A 366 4.39 7.99 -28.35
CA ILE A 366 3.61 9.24 -28.32
C ILE A 366 4.42 10.42 -28.89
N GLU A 367 5.71 10.50 -28.62
CA GLU A 367 6.56 11.63 -29.05
C GLU A 367 6.54 11.87 -30.58
N PRO A 368 6.58 10.85 -31.46
CA PRO A 368 6.40 11.04 -32.90
C PRO A 368 5.05 11.67 -33.27
N GLN A 369 3.99 11.33 -32.55
CA GLN A 369 2.64 11.89 -32.77
C GLN A 369 2.58 13.38 -32.39
N LEU A 370 3.34 13.79 -31.37
CA LEU A 370 3.44 15.18 -30.94
C LEU A 370 4.31 15.99 -31.90
N ARG A 371 5.46 15.44 -32.34
CA ARG A 371 6.35 16.09 -33.31
C ARG A 371 5.68 16.32 -34.67
N ALA A 372 4.79 15.42 -35.09
CA ALA A 372 3.98 15.61 -36.30
C ALA A 372 2.94 16.75 -36.16
N ARG A 373 2.73 17.29 -34.95
CA ARG A 373 1.70 18.29 -34.62
C ARG A 373 2.27 19.37 -33.67
N PRO A 374 3.30 20.11 -34.10
CA PRO A 374 3.94 21.10 -33.23
C PRO A 374 2.95 22.18 -32.80
N GLY A 375 2.95 22.50 -31.51
CA GLY A 375 2.10 23.56 -30.93
C GLY A 375 0.62 23.20 -30.72
N GLN A 376 0.16 22.01 -31.14
CA GLN A 376 -1.21 21.58 -30.83
C GLN A 376 -1.28 21.08 -29.38
N PRO A 377 -2.25 21.57 -28.57
CA PRO A 377 -2.41 21.10 -27.20
C PRO A 377 -2.83 19.64 -27.18
N TYR A 378 -2.43 18.92 -26.14
CA TYR A 378 -2.86 17.55 -25.86
C TYR A 378 -3.02 17.36 -24.35
N ALA A 379 -3.79 16.36 -23.96
CA ALA A 379 -3.95 15.98 -22.56
C ALA A 379 -3.55 14.52 -22.32
N LEU A 380 -3.24 14.22 -21.07
CA LEU A 380 -3.02 12.86 -20.59
C LEU A 380 -4.14 12.49 -19.62
N PHE A 381 -4.63 11.26 -19.72
CA PHE A 381 -5.61 10.69 -18.80
C PHE A 381 -5.09 9.36 -18.27
N GLY A 382 -5.19 9.13 -16.96
CA GLY A 382 -4.88 7.83 -16.41
C GLY A 382 -5.80 7.44 -15.26
N HIS A 383 -6.10 6.15 -15.15
CA HIS A 383 -6.89 5.60 -14.06
C HIS A 383 -6.09 4.60 -13.22
N CYS A 384 -6.17 4.69 -11.89
CA CYS A 384 -5.40 3.86 -10.95
C CYS A 384 -3.90 3.89 -11.31
N LEU A 385 -3.28 2.75 -11.59
CA LEU A 385 -1.88 2.63 -12.00
C LEU A 385 -1.55 3.41 -13.28
N GLY A 386 -2.50 3.51 -14.22
CA GLY A 386 -2.34 4.32 -15.43
C GLY A 386 -2.25 5.82 -15.14
N GLY A 387 -2.77 6.29 -14.01
CA GLY A 387 -2.59 7.68 -13.58
C GLY A 387 -1.16 7.98 -13.13
N LEU A 388 -0.49 7.03 -12.48
CA LEU A 388 0.93 7.16 -12.15
C LEU A 388 1.76 7.22 -13.42
N LEU A 389 1.47 6.35 -14.40
CA LEU A 389 2.09 6.41 -15.73
C LEU A 389 1.85 7.76 -16.42
N ALA A 390 0.61 8.26 -16.42
CA ALA A 390 0.27 9.53 -17.04
C ALA A 390 1.07 10.69 -16.41
N TYR A 391 1.23 10.70 -15.08
CA TYR A 391 2.01 11.70 -14.36
C TYR A 391 3.52 11.59 -14.67
N GLU A 392 4.10 10.40 -14.63
CA GLU A 392 5.53 10.20 -14.95
C GLU A 392 5.84 10.54 -16.41
N LEU A 393 4.95 10.14 -17.33
CA LEU A 393 5.06 10.48 -18.74
C LEU A 393 4.94 12.00 -18.97
N ALA A 394 4.05 12.68 -18.25
CA ALA A 394 3.94 14.15 -18.32
C ALA A 394 5.26 14.84 -17.99
N LEU A 395 5.97 14.36 -16.96
CA LEU A 395 7.28 14.89 -16.58
C LEU A 395 8.34 14.62 -17.66
N ALA A 396 8.38 13.39 -18.18
CA ALA A 396 9.31 13.00 -19.23
C ALA A 396 9.08 13.80 -20.53
N LEU A 397 7.82 13.98 -20.95
CA LEU A 397 7.46 14.77 -22.13
C LEU A 397 7.72 16.27 -21.91
N ASN A 398 7.44 16.80 -20.72
CA ASN A 398 7.76 18.19 -20.39
C ASN A 398 9.27 18.45 -20.45
N ALA A 399 10.10 17.54 -19.92
CA ALA A 399 11.56 17.64 -20.02
C ALA A 399 12.06 17.60 -21.48
N ALA A 400 11.35 16.89 -22.36
CA ALA A 400 11.62 16.84 -23.80
C ALA A 400 11.04 18.04 -24.60
N GLY A 401 10.48 19.06 -23.94
CA GLY A 401 9.89 20.23 -24.60
C GLY A 401 8.48 20.02 -25.15
N HIS A 402 7.83 18.90 -24.78
CA HIS A 402 6.48 18.53 -25.20
C HIS A 402 5.50 18.56 -24.01
N ALA A 403 5.43 19.67 -23.27
CA ALA A 403 4.57 19.78 -22.09
C ALA A 403 3.07 19.51 -22.42
N PRO A 404 2.35 18.67 -21.65
CA PRO A 404 0.92 18.49 -21.84
C PRO A 404 0.16 19.76 -21.45
N ALA A 405 -0.98 20.02 -22.09
CA ALA A 405 -1.86 21.11 -21.73
C ALA A 405 -2.64 20.82 -20.43
N MET A 406 -2.87 19.55 -20.11
CA MET A 406 -3.59 19.11 -18.91
C MET A 406 -3.31 17.65 -18.57
N LEU A 407 -3.43 17.33 -17.28
CA LEU A 407 -3.35 15.98 -16.76
C LEU A 407 -4.60 15.63 -15.95
N TRP A 408 -5.27 14.54 -16.33
CA TRP A 408 -6.38 13.95 -15.59
C TRP A 408 -5.95 12.69 -14.85
N LEU A 409 -6.15 12.68 -13.53
CA LEU A 409 -5.80 11.57 -12.65
C LEU A 409 -7.06 11.03 -11.99
N SER A 410 -7.40 9.79 -12.30
CA SER A 410 -8.64 9.14 -11.87
C SER A 410 -8.35 8.00 -10.91
N ALA A 411 -8.87 8.05 -9.68
CA ALA A 411 -8.63 7.03 -8.64
C ALA A 411 -7.14 6.66 -8.48
N THR A 412 -6.25 7.65 -8.49
CA THR A 412 -4.80 7.46 -8.46
C THR A 412 -4.24 8.10 -7.21
N ASN A 413 -3.64 7.30 -6.32
CA ASN A 413 -3.05 7.82 -5.10
C ASN A 413 -1.84 8.73 -5.42
N PRO A 414 -1.72 9.94 -4.81
CA PRO A 414 -0.52 10.75 -4.95
C PRO A 414 0.75 10.00 -4.47
N PRO A 415 1.90 10.12 -5.16
CA PRO A 415 3.08 9.31 -4.87
C PRO A 415 3.68 9.43 -3.46
N HIS A 416 3.45 10.55 -2.76
CA HIS A 416 3.94 10.75 -1.39
C HIS A 416 3.07 10.09 -0.32
N LEU A 417 1.91 9.55 -0.69
CA LEU A 417 1.08 8.78 0.22
C LEU A 417 1.39 7.30 0.04
N PRO A 418 1.81 6.59 1.10
CA PRO A 418 2.12 5.18 0.98
C PRO A 418 0.87 4.38 0.60
N LEU A 419 1.04 3.38 -0.27
CA LEU A 419 0.09 2.27 -0.33
C LEU A 419 0.12 1.55 1.03
N SER A 420 -1.02 1.07 1.53
CA SER A 420 -1.03 0.28 2.76
C SER A 420 -0.16 -0.97 2.62
N ALA A 421 0.51 -1.42 3.69
CA ALA A 421 1.39 -2.59 3.62
C ALA A 421 0.65 -3.83 3.11
N VAL A 422 -0.61 -4.03 3.50
CA VAL A 422 -1.40 -5.17 3.01
C VAL A 422 -1.69 -5.10 1.51
N LEU A 423 -1.97 -3.90 0.97
CA LEU A 423 -2.09 -3.71 -0.48
C LEU A 423 -0.74 -3.95 -1.17
N LEU A 424 0.36 -3.45 -0.61
CA LEU A 424 1.70 -3.74 -1.12
C LEU A 424 2.01 -5.24 -1.09
N ASN A 425 1.59 -5.97 -0.05
CA ASN A 425 1.76 -7.41 0.07
C ASN A 425 0.90 -8.12 -0.97
N LEU A 426 -0.37 -7.75 -1.12
CA LEU A 426 -1.27 -8.24 -2.17
C LEU A 426 -0.70 -8.04 -3.58
N LEU A 427 0.03 -6.95 -3.82
CA LEU A 427 0.70 -6.68 -5.11
C LEU A 427 2.04 -7.44 -5.25
N GLN A 428 2.64 -7.88 -4.15
CA GLN A 428 3.95 -8.55 -4.10
C GLN A 428 3.90 -10.08 -3.94
N VAL A 429 2.73 -10.73 -3.80
CA VAL A 429 2.63 -12.21 -3.66
C VAL A 429 2.94 -12.96 -4.97
N ALA A 430 3.75 -12.39 -5.86
CA ALA A 430 4.18 -13.09 -7.06
C ALA A 430 5.11 -14.28 -6.72
N PRO A 431 4.95 -15.42 -7.42
CA PRO A 431 3.92 -15.71 -8.42
C PRO A 431 2.62 -16.22 -7.79
N PHE A 432 1.49 -15.59 -8.16
CA PHE A 432 0.13 -16.09 -7.93
C PHE A 432 -0.20 -17.14 -8.99
N ASP A 433 -0.86 -18.25 -8.62
CA ASP A 433 -1.57 -19.07 -9.62
C ASP A 433 -2.91 -18.41 -10.03
N SER A 434 -3.70 -19.06 -10.89
CA SER A 434 -4.98 -18.47 -11.34
C SER A 434 -6.02 -18.34 -10.22
N ALA A 435 -5.97 -19.18 -9.19
CA ALA A 435 -6.88 -19.10 -8.04
C ALA A 435 -6.49 -17.94 -7.11
N ASP A 436 -5.20 -17.80 -6.82
CA ASP A 436 -4.66 -16.69 -6.04
C ASP A 436 -4.97 -15.33 -6.69
N LEU A 437 -4.83 -15.24 -8.02
CA LEU A 437 -5.18 -14.05 -8.78
C LEU A 437 -6.68 -13.71 -8.65
N ALA A 438 -7.57 -14.70 -8.65
CA ALA A 438 -9.00 -14.49 -8.48
C ALA A 438 -9.30 -13.83 -7.13
N VAL A 439 -8.61 -14.26 -6.07
CA VAL A 439 -8.76 -13.70 -4.73
C VAL A 439 -8.28 -12.26 -4.69
N VAL A 440 -7.09 -11.97 -5.23
CA VAL A 440 -6.58 -10.59 -5.28
C VAL A 440 -7.55 -9.68 -6.03
N LEU A 441 -8.01 -10.10 -7.21
CA LEU A 441 -8.96 -9.33 -8.02
C LEU A 441 -10.32 -9.14 -7.32
N ARG A 442 -10.73 -10.09 -6.47
CA ARG A 442 -11.94 -9.97 -5.64
C ARG A 442 -11.75 -8.94 -4.52
N VAL A 443 -10.57 -8.92 -3.88
CA VAL A 443 -10.22 -7.94 -2.84
C VAL A 443 -10.12 -6.52 -3.41
N LEU A 444 -9.45 -6.37 -4.56
CA LEU A 444 -9.29 -5.08 -5.25
C LEU A 444 -10.60 -4.59 -5.87
N GLY A 445 -11.52 -5.50 -6.20
CA GLY A 445 -12.78 -5.19 -6.86
C GLY A 445 -12.61 -4.81 -8.34
N GLY A 446 -13.72 -4.53 -9.02
CA GLY A 446 -13.73 -4.10 -10.43
C GLY A 446 -13.64 -5.20 -11.49
N THR A 447 -13.31 -6.43 -11.10
CA THR A 447 -13.36 -7.57 -12.02
C THR A 447 -14.76 -8.22 -11.99
N PRO A 448 -15.46 -8.38 -13.13
CA PRO A 448 -16.78 -8.99 -13.17
C PRO A 448 -16.79 -10.41 -12.59
N PRO A 449 -17.85 -10.84 -11.88
CA PRO A 449 -17.95 -12.21 -11.34
C PRO A 449 -17.76 -13.30 -12.39
N SER A 450 -18.21 -13.07 -13.63
CA SER A 450 -18.03 -14.01 -14.75
C SER A 450 -16.57 -14.21 -15.12
N VAL A 451 -15.71 -13.20 -14.99
CA VAL A 451 -14.27 -13.30 -15.24
C VAL A 451 -13.58 -14.00 -14.08
N LEU A 452 -13.96 -13.68 -12.83
CA LEU A 452 -13.44 -14.37 -11.64
C LEU A 452 -13.81 -15.86 -11.62
N ALA A 453 -14.92 -16.23 -12.24
CA ALA A 453 -15.38 -17.62 -12.36
C ALA A 453 -14.78 -18.38 -13.57
N ALA A 454 -13.92 -17.75 -14.38
CA ALA A 454 -13.38 -18.33 -15.61
C ALA A 454 -11.85 -18.53 -15.51
N PRO A 455 -11.36 -19.73 -15.12
CA PRO A 455 -9.93 -19.99 -14.90
C PRO A 455 -9.05 -19.72 -16.14
N ASP A 456 -9.55 -19.99 -17.34
CA ASP A 456 -8.82 -19.71 -18.59
C ASP A 456 -8.61 -18.21 -18.81
N MET A 457 -9.60 -17.38 -18.47
CA MET A 457 -9.48 -15.93 -18.55
C MET A 457 -8.47 -15.40 -17.53
N LEU A 458 -8.49 -15.94 -16.31
CA LEU A 458 -7.54 -15.58 -15.26
C LEU A 458 -6.11 -15.98 -15.63
N ARG A 459 -5.91 -17.18 -16.19
CA ARG A 459 -4.61 -17.61 -16.74
C ARG A 459 -4.09 -16.67 -17.83
N ALA A 460 -4.98 -16.22 -18.71
CA ALA A 460 -4.61 -15.28 -19.77
C ALA A 460 -4.19 -13.91 -19.21
N LEU A 461 -4.82 -13.45 -18.12
CA LEU A 461 -4.49 -12.18 -17.46
C LEU A 461 -3.29 -12.28 -16.50
N GLN A 462 -2.96 -13.46 -16.02
CA GLN A 462 -1.99 -13.69 -14.95
C GLN A 462 -0.63 -13.04 -15.21
N ARG A 463 -0.07 -13.22 -16.42
CA ARG A 463 1.25 -12.64 -16.76
C ARG A 463 1.23 -11.12 -16.74
N THR A 464 0.19 -10.51 -17.32
CA THR A 464 0.02 -9.06 -17.35
C THR A 464 -0.20 -8.50 -15.96
N MET A 465 -1.09 -9.13 -15.18
CA MET A 465 -1.39 -8.73 -13.81
C MET A 465 -0.16 -8.79 -12.91
N GLN A 466 0.64 -9.86 -13.02
CA GLN A 466 1.89 -9.99 -12.26
C GLN A 466 2.87 -8.84 -12.57
N ALA A 467 3.04 -8.49 -13.84
CA ALA A 467 3.92 -7.40 -14.24
C ALA A 467 3.38 -6.03 -13.77
N ASP A 468 2.08 -5.76 -13.94
CA ASP A 468 1.45 -4.51 -13.53
C ASP A 468 1.49 -4.33 -11.99
N PHE A 469 1.27 -5.40 -11.24
CA PHE A 469 1.40 -5.37 -9.79
C PHE A 469 2.84 -5.14 -9.35
N ALA A 470 3.82 -5.72 -10.05
CA ALA A 470 5.22 -5.44 -9.79
C ALA A 470 5.56 -3.96 -10.04
N VAL A 471 5.00 -3.34 -11.08
CA VAL A 471 5.13 -1.88 -11.33
C VAL A 471 4.57 -1.09 -10.16
N GLY A 472 3.33 -1.37 -9.73
CA GLY A 472 2.68 -0.67 -8.63
C GLY A 472 3.39 -0.85 -7.28
N ALA A 473 3.87 -2.07 -7.00
CA ALA A 473 4.57 -2.39 -5.76
C ALA A 473 5.96 -1.74 -5.66
N ARG A 474 6.66 -1.60 -6.80
CA ARG A 474 8.01 -1.01 -6.87
C ARG A 474 7.98 0.50 -7.04
N TYR A 475 6.86 1.08 -7.47
CA TYR A 475 6.77 2.51 -7.72
C TYR A 475 6.91 3.32 -6.43
N GLN A 476 7.94 4.16 -6.38
CA GLN A 476 8.17 5.12 -5.32
C GLN A 476 8.65 6.45 -5.92
N ARG A 477 8.12 7.57 -5.43
CA ARG A 477 8.58 8.90 -5.84
C ARG A 477 8.71 9.84 -4.65
N PHE A 478 9.94 10.30 -4.43
CA PHE A 478 10.30 11.13 -3.27
C PHE A 478 10.23 12.63 -3.54
N ASP A 479 10.37 13.04 -4.79
CA ASP A 479 10.28 14.45 -5.16
C ASP A 479 8.86 14.85 -5.58
N ARG A 480 8.42 16.00 -5.07
CA ARG A 480 7.13 16.62 -5.39
C ARG A 480 7.29 17.55 -6.58
N ARG A 481 7.73 16.99 -7.72
CA ARG A 481 7.92 17.80 -8.93
C ARG A 481 6.58 18.32 -9.41
N GLY A 482 6.44 19.63 -9.37
CA GLY A 482 5.30 20.32 -9.97
C GLY A 482 5.32 20.19 -11.48
N LEU A 483 4.20 19.80 -12.07
CA LEU A 483 3.96 20.00 -13.50
C LEU A 483 3.51 21.45 -13.76
N PRO A 484 3.94 22.07 -14.88
CA PRO A 484 3.47 23.41 -15.25
C PRO A 484 2.02 23.42 -15.72
N CYS A 485 1.45 22.25 -16.06
CA CYS A 485 0.07 22.12 -16.49
C CYS A 485 -0.91 21.91 -15.31
N PRO A 486 -2.19 22.25 -15.50
CA PRO A 486 -3.22 21.92 -14.53
C PRO A 486 -3.40 20.41 -14.36
N ILE A 487 -3.50 20.00 -13.10
CA ILE A 487 -3.88 18.65 -12.70
C ILE A 487 -5.34 18.69 -12.24
N HIS A 488 -6.16 17.83 -12.82
CA HIS A 488 -7.54 17.60 -12.44
C HIS A 488 -7.69 16.18 -11.91
N THR A 489 -8.31 16.03 -10.75
CA THR A 489 -8.51 14.73 -10.12
C THR A 489 -9.97 14.30 -10.16
N LEU A 490 -10.19 13.01 -10.43
CA LEU A 490 -11.51 12.37 -10.43
C LEU A 490 -11.50 11.27 -9.37
N ALA A 491 -12.39 11.35 -8.39
CA ALA A 491 -12.47 10.42 -7.27
C ALA A 491 -13.86 9.77 -7.18
N GLY A 492 -13.91 8.48 -6.82
CA GLY A 492 -15.17 7.82 -6.47
C GLY A 492 -15.57 8.17 -5.03
N SER A 493 -16.82 8.53 -4.80
CA SER A 493 -17.35 8.89 -3.47
C SER A 493 -17.28 7.72 -2.48
N GLN A 494 -17.26 6.50 -2.99
CA GLN A 494 -17.13 5.25 -2.25
C GLN A 494 -15.82 4.54 -2.64
N ASP A 495 -14.90 5.24 -3.31
CA ASP A 495 -13.57 4.70 -3.57
C ASP A 495 -12.86 4.54 -2.23
N LYS A 496 -12.53 3.28 -2.03
CA LYS A 496 -12.07 2.68 -0.81
C LYS A 496 -10.56 2.45 -0.92
N LEU A 497 -10.06 2.20 -2.13
CA LEU A 497 -8.63 2.07 -2.43
C LEU A 497 -7.94 3.42 -2.53
N VAL A 498 -8.61 4.42 -3.11
CA VAL A 498 -8.11 5.80 -3.18
C VAL A 498 -9.22 6.78 -2.79
N PRO A 499 -9.42 7.01 -1.48
CA PRO A 499 -10.44 7.92 -0.99
C PRO A 499 -10.33 9.33 -1.59
N PRO A 500 -11.46 10.04 -1.79
CA PRO A 500 -11.48 11.41 -2.31
C PRO A 500 -10.57 12.39 -1.57
N ALA A 501 -10.37 12.16 -0.28
CA ALA A 501 -9.50 13.00 0.54
C ALA A 501 -8.03 12.88 0.11
N GLN A 502 -7.55 11.67 -0.17
CA GLN A 502 -6.19 11.40 -0.67
C GLN A 502 -5.98 12.00 -2.05
N MET A 503 -6.99 11.96 -2.93
CA MET A 503 -6.90 12.57 -4.27
C MET A 503 -6.60 14.08 -4.21
N ARG A 504 -6.91 14.78 -3.11
CA ARG A 504 -6.54 16.19 -2.92
C ARG A 504 -5.04 16.39 -2.71
N GLY A 505 -4.32 15.36 -2.28
CA GLY A 505 -2.86 15.39 -2.13
C GLY A 505 -2.12 15.68 -3.44
N TRP A 506 -2.76 15.50 -4.60
CA TRP A 506 -2.20 15.89 -5.90
C TRP A 506 -1.90 17.40 -6.03
N GLN A 507 -2.47 18.25 -5.16
CA GLN A 507 -2.11 19.66 -5.07
C GLN A 507 -0.60 19.87 -4.86
N ALA A 508 0.09 18.91 -4.25
CA ALA A 508 1.54 18.96 -4.05
C ALA A 508 2.35 18.84 -5.36
N TYR A 509 1.73 18.46 -6.49
CA TYR A 509 2.38 18.17 -7.77
C TYR A 509 1.95 19.09 -8.91
N THR A 510 1.21 20.16 -8.62
CA THR A 510 0.88 21.20 -9.59
C THR A 510 1.04 22.57 -8.95
N ALA A 511 1.51 23.54 -9.74
CA ALA A 511 1.59 24.93 -9.33
C ALA A 511 0.22 25.65 -9.42
N THR A 512 -0.75 25.04 -10.09
CA THR A 512 -2.10 25.58 -10.25
C THR A 512 -3.05 25.05 -9.17
N PRO A 513 -4.16 25.75 -8.86
CA PRO A 513 -5.18 25.21 -7.97
C PRO A 513 -5.72 23.87 -8.49
N LEU A 514 -5.68 22.84 -7.65
CA LEU A 514 -6.21 21.51 -7.98
C LEU A 514 -7.73 21.55 -8.02
N HIS A 515 -8.33 21.06 -9.11
CA HIS A 515 -9.76 20.77 -9.17
C HIS A 515 -10.00 19.28 -8.94
N CYS A 516 -10.61 18.94 -7.81
CA CYS A 516 -10.95 17.57 -7.42
C CYS A 516 -12.46 17.34 -7.53
N GLU A 517 -12.86 16.48 -8.46
CA GLU A 517 -14.25 16.14 -8.70
C GLU A 517 -14.57 14.77 -8.11
N VAL A 518 -15.60 14.74 -7.26
CA VAL A 518 -16.04 13.53 -6.55
C VAL A 518 -17.33 13.04 -7.19
N LEU A 519 -17.29 11.83 -7.72
CA LEU A 519 -18.36 11.20 -8.50
C LEU A 519 -18.92 9.99 -7.77
N ALA A 520 -20.18 9.65 -8.01
CA ALA A 520 -20.79 8.49 -7.38
C ALA A 520 -20.12 7.19 -7.87
N GLY A 521 -19.65 6.36 -6.93
CA GLY A 521 -19.12 5.02 -7.23
C GLY A 521 -17.91 4.62 -6.41
N GLU A 522 -17.53 3.35 -6.53
CA GLU A 522 -16.31 2.77 -5.95
C GLU A 522 -15.08 3.04 -6.84
N HIS A 523 -13.97 2.32 -6.65
CA HIS A 523 -12.72 2.52 -7.40
C HIS A 523 -12.91 2.57 -8.93
N PHE A 524 -13.76 1.69 -9.47
CA PHE A 524 -14.07 1.61 -10.90
C PHE A 524 -15.30 2.44 -11.31
N PHE A 525 -15.55 3.57 -10.64
CA PHE A 525 -16.67 4.49 -10.95
C PHE A 525 -16.72 4.91 -12.43
N LEU A 526 -15.59 4.86 -13.16
CA LEU A 526 -15.52 5.12 -14.60
C LEU A 526 -16.49 4.26 -15.45
N ARG A 527 -16.96 3.12 -14.92
CA ARG A 527 -17.95 2.26 -15.58
C ARG A 527 -19.38 2.71 -15.29
N GLY A 528 -19.68 3.04 -14.03
CA GLY A 528 -21.02 3.42 -13.57
C GLY A 528 -21.36 4.89 -13.81
N ALA A 529 -20.43 5.79 -13.51
CA ALA A 529 -20.55 7.24 -13.65
C ALA A 529 -19.85 7.76 -14.92
N ARG A 530 -19.89 6.96 -16.00
CA ARG A 530 -19.16 7.25 -17.24
C ARG A 530 -19.56 8.59 -17.85
N GLN A 531 -20.86 8.91 -17.86
CA GLN A 531 -21.36 10.12 -18.50
C GLN A 531 -20.92 11.37 -17.73
N GLU A 532 -20.91 11.29 -16.41
CA GLU A 532 -20.48 12.33 -15.48
C GLU A 532 -18.98 12.57 -15.60
N VAL A 533 -18.17 11.50 -15.63
CA VAL A 533 -16.73 11.63 -15.92
C VAL A 533 -16.52 12.33 -17.26
N GLN A 534 -17.24 11.93 -18.31
CA GLN A 534 -17.08 12.55 -19.61
C GLN A 534 -17.55 14.01 -19.63
N ALA A 535 -18.56 14.38 -18.84
CA ALA A 535 -19.00 15.76 -18.67
C ALA A 535 -17.94 16.61 -17.97
N ALA A 536 -17.32 16.07 -16.90
CA ALA A 536 -16.18 16.67 -16.21
C ALA A 536 -15.04 17.01 -17.15
N LEU A 537 -14.59 16.01 -17.93
CA LEU A 537 -13.51 16.18 -18.91
C LEU A 537 -13.84 17.27 -19.94
N ARG A 538 -15.09 17.29 -20.43
CA ARG A 538 -15.56 18.31 -21.38
C ARG A 538 -15.55 19.72 -20.78
N ALA A 539 -16.03 19.87 -19.55
CA ALA A 539 -16.05 21.17 -18.87
C ALA A 539 -14.63 21.72 -18.66
N GLN A 540 -13.72 20.86 -18.21
CA GLN A 540 -12.33 21.21 -17.93
C GLN A 540 -11.55 21.50 -19.22
N ALA A 541 -11.77 20.72 -20.29
CA ALA A 541 -11.17 20.98 -21.60
C ALA A 541 -11.63 22.31 -22.22
N ARG A 542 -12.90 22.70 -22.04
CA ARG A 542 -13.40 24.00 -22.53
C ARG A 542 -12.76 25.18 -21.80
N ALA A 543 -12.45 25.02 -20.51
CA ALA A 543 -11.80 26.07 -19.73
C ALA A 543 -10.35 26.36 -20.16
N LEU A 544 -9.69 25.45 -20.90
CA LEU A 544 -8.38 25.69 -21.51
C LEU A 544 -8.45 26.45 -22.84
N ALA A 545 -9.61 26.45 -23.50
CA ALA A 545 -9.80 27.06 -24.82
C ALA A 545 -10.19 28.55 -24.73
N VAL A 546 -10.33 29.07 -23.51
CA VAL A 546 -10.59 30.48 -23.15
C VAL A 546 -9.34 31.05 -22.52
#